data_AF-A0A9Q8PF40-F1
#
_entry.id   AF-A0A9Q8PF40-F1
#
_cell.length_a   1.000
_cell.length_b   1.000
_cell.length_c   1.000
_cell.angle_alpha   90.00
_cell.angle_beta   90.00
_cell.angle_gamma   90.00
#
_symmetry.space_group_name_H-M   'P 1'
#
loop_
_entity.id
_entity.type
_entity.pdbx_description
1 polymer ?
#
loop_
_entity_poly.entity_id
_entity_poly.type
_entity_poly.pdbx_seq_one_letter_code
_entity_poly.pdbx_strand_id
1 'polypeptide(L)'
;MLVYSSREFQQDKIQRYTSHLTHWHSITSVYHDDMSAMKYPLSTLISLASTGLASNSTLQPFTIPSIDAYQPNGYPGGQVNYYHLGFSVHSSNSGTLQSGYCYKFWGDNGWTDPVAYSHGVPTTEWIVCNSWESAMDGRSKFQFKMFPYFSIGSFSVEVKEDIGDGKSLYGWAHITNRTGVLACEIDPKETHLMTHANGNCRLAEGAGPLKINTTVKESEKWF
;
A
#
# COMPACT_ATOMS: atom_id res chain seq x y z
N MET A 1 10.37 31.19 21.04
CA MET A 1 10.33 31.18 19.56
C MET A 1 11.65 30.61 19.08
N LEU A 2 11.67 29.31 18.76
CA LEU A 2 12.82 28.58 18.22
C LEU A 2 12.28 27.73 17.07
N VAL A 3 12.79 27.98 15.87
CA VAL A 3 12.43 27.30 14.62
C VAL A 3 13.46 26.20 14.40
N TYR A 4 13.03 24.93 14.43
CA TYR A 4 13.86 23.82 13.96
C TYR A 4 13.37 23.36 12.58
N SER A 5 14.28 23.44 11.62
CA SER A 5 14.10 23.11 10.19
C SER A 5 14.17 21.60 9.98
N SER A 6 13.12 21.04 9.37
CA SER A 6 12.90 19.60 9.16
C SER A 6 13.65 18.99 7.97
N ARG A 7 14.87 19.47 7.65
CA ARG A 7 15.63 19.02 6.46
C ARG A 7 16.80 18.07 6.72
N GLU A 8 17.18 17.79 7.97
CA GLU A 8 18.39 16.99 8.26
C GLU A 8 18.13 15.52 8.64
N PHE A 9 16.88 15.05 8.71
CA PHE A 9 16.60 13.67 9.13
C PHE A 9 16.37 12.64 7.99
N GLN A 10 16.59 13.04 6.73
CA GLN A 10 16.30 12.18 5.56
C GLN A 10 17.52 11.83 4.70
N GLN A 11 18.74 12.24 5.08
CA GLN A 11 19.95 11.95 4.28
C GLN A 11 20.73 10.71 4.69
N ASP A 12 20.40 10.05 5.81
CA ASP A 12 21.27 9.00 6.38
C ASP A 12 20.87 7.54 6.06
N LYS A 13 19.90 7.31 5.16
CA LYS A 13 19.47 5.94 4.78
C LYS A 13 19.60 5.58 3.31
N ILE A 14 20.05 6.50 2.45
CA ILE A 14 20.26 6.25 1.02
C ILE A 14 21.76 6.23 0.72
N GLN A 15 22.51 5.30 1.33
CA GLN A 15 23.93 5.14 1.01
C GLN A 15 24.50 3.71 1.18
N ARG A 16 23.67 2.66 1.26
CA ARG A 16 24.16 1.28 1.50
C ARG A 16 23.75 0.20 0.50
N TYR A 17 23.24 0.54 -0.68
CA TYR A 17 22.93 -0.46 -1.70
C TYR A 17 23.29 -0.01 -3.12
N THR A 18 24.56 0.31 -3.35
CA THR A 18 25.12 0.40 -4.71
C THR A 18 26.63 0.15 -4.68
N SER A 19 27.02 -1.11 -4.56
CA SER A 19 28.32 -1.58 -5.06
C SER A 19 28.33 -3.10 -5.00
N HIS A 20 28.22 -3.75 -6.15
CA HIS A 20 28.92 -4.98 -6.54
C HIS A 20 28.16 -5.64 -7.69
N LEU A 21 28.68 -5.47 -8.91
CA LEU A 21 28.79 -6.48 -9.98
C LEU A 21 28.84 -5.83 -11.36
N THR A 22 30.01 -5.27 -11.71
CA THR A 22 30.48 -5.19 -13.09
C THR A 22 32.00 -5.13 -13.09
N HIS A 23 32.65 -6.27 -13.31
CA HIS A 23 34.02 -6.30 -13.83
C HIS A 23 34.16 -7.45 -14.83
N TRP A 24 34.10 -7.06 -16.09
CA TRP A 24 34.68 -7.78 -17.21
C TRP A 24 36.21 -7.66 -17.10
N HIS A 25 36.93 -8.77 -17.16
CA HIS A 25 38.32 -8.78 -17.63
C HIS A 25 38.50 -9.98 -18.55
N SER A 26 38.87 -9.67 -19.79
CA SER A 26 39.42 -10.57 -20.78
C SER A 26 40.74 -11.16 -20.29
N ILE A 27 40.95 -12.46 -20.52
CA ILE A 27 42.28 -13.07 -20.55
C ILE A 27 42.40 -13.86 -21.86
N THR A 28 43.30 -13.37 -22.72
CA THR A 28 43.88 -14.06 -23.87
C THR A 28 45.17 -14.77 -23.44
N SER A 29 45.34 -16.04 -23.80
CA SER A 29 46.64 -16.70 -24.04
C SER A 29 46.37 -18.11 -24.58
N VAL A 30 46.46 -18.32 -25.90
CA VAL A 30 47.58 -18.97 -26.62
C VAL A 30 47.77 -20.45 -26.24
N TYR A 31 47.32 -21.32 -27.14
CA TYR A 31 47.93 -22.63 -27.37
C TYR A 31 48.13 -22.81 -28.88
N HIS A 32 49.38 -23.08 -29.24
CA HIS A 32 49.85 -23.53 -30.56
C HIS A 32 49.72 -25.06 -30.62
N ASP A 33 49.13 -25.56 -31.70
CA ASP A 33 49.78 -26.37 -32.74
C ASP A 33 48.84 -27.43 -33.35
N ASP A 34 48.69 -27.29 -34.66
CA ASP A 34 48.67 -28.33 -35.69
C ASP A 34 47.71 -29.54 -35.59
N MET A 35 46.76 -29.63 -36.53
CA MET A 35 46.91 -30.44 -37.75
C MET A 35 45.60 -30.59 -38.55
N SER A 36 45.73 -30.31 -39.85
CA SER A 36 45.16 -31.08 -40.97
C SER A 36 43.63 -31.15 -41.17
N ALA A 37 43.18 -30.30 -42.09
CA ALA A 37 42.33 -30.60 -43.25
C ALA A 37 41.23 -31.68 -43.12
N MET A 38 39.96 -31.25 -43.16
CA MET A 38 38.91 -31.96 -43.90
C MET A 38 37.83 -30.98 -44.37
N LYS A 39 37.45 -31.12 -45.65
CA LYS A 39 36.45 -30.33 -46.37
C LYS A 39 35.06 -30.97 -46.23
N TYR A 40 34.04 -30.12 -46.44
CA TYR A 40 32.60 -30.40 -46.73
C TYR A 40 31.66 -30.59 -45.52
N PRO A 41 30.34 -30.37 -45.69
CA PRO A 41 29.69 -29.18 -46.21
C PRO A 41 28.68 -28.58 -45.21
N LEU A 42 28.31 -27.33 -45.50
CA LEU A 42 27.26 -26.50 -44.90
C LEU A 42 26.03 -27.30 -44.40
N SER A 43 25.95 -27.51 -43.08
CA SER A 43 24.74 -28.00 -42.40
C SER A 43 24.28 -26.91 -41.43
N THR A 44 23.21 -26.22 -41.82
CA THR A 44 22.58 -25.14 -41.08
C THR A 44 21.97 -25.68 -39.79
N LEU A 45 22.68 -25.56 -38.67
CA LEU A 45 22.09 -25.73 -37.34
C LEU A 45 21.26 -24.49 -37.03
N ILE A 46 19.94 -24.60 -37.25
CA ILE A 46 18.98 -23.63 -36.70
C ILE A 46 18.94 -23.88 -35.19
N SER A 47 19.77 -23.15 -34.47
CA SER A 47 19.66 -23.04 -33.02
C SER A 47 18.36 -22.28 -32.72
N LEU A 48 17.30 -23.00 -32.36
CA LEU A 48 16.16 -22.39 -31.69
C LEU A 48 16.63 -21.92 -30.32
N ALA A 49 17.17 -20.71 -30.27
CA ALA A 49 17.24 -19.96 -29.04
C ALA A 49 15.80 -19.71 -28.59
N SER A 50 15.30 -20.59 -27.72
CA SER A 50 14.14 -20.33 -26.90
C SER A 50 14.51 -19.19 -25.95
N THR A 51 14.43 -17.96 -26.46
CA THR A 51 14.35 -16.75 -25.65
C THR A 51 13.02 -16.86 -24.91
N GLY A 52 13.07 -17.46 -23.72
CA GLY A 52 12.02 -17.31 -22.74
C GLY A 52 11.84 -15.82 -22.53
N LEU A 53 10.77 -15.26 -23.09
CA LEU A 53 10.29 -13.95 -22.72
C LEU A 53 9.98 -14.05 -21.23
N ALA A 54 10.91 -13.62 -20.39
CA ALA A 54 10.61 -13.32 -19.00
C ALA A 54 9.59 -12.19 -19.06
N SER A 55 8.31 -12.56 -19.06
CA SER A 55 7.22 -11.63 -18.85
C SER A 55 7.38 -11.09 -17.44
N ASN A 56 8.06 -9.94 -17.33
CA ASN A 56 7.96 -9.08 -16.16
C ASN A 56 6.49 -8.69 -16.04
N SER A 57 5.72 -9.45 -15.26
CA SER A 57 4.35 -9.11 -14.94
C SER A 57 4.40 -7.77 -14.22
N THR A 58 3.93 -6.73 -14.91
CA THR A 58 3.85 -5.39 -14.33
C THR A 58 2.76 -5.44 -13.28
N LEU A 59 3.14 -5.26 -12.01
CA LEU A 59 2.20 -5.19 -10.90
C LEU A 59 1.18 -4.08 -11.17
N GLN A 60 -0.09 -4.42 -11.00
CA GLN A 60 -1.21 -3.49 -11.10
C GLN A 60 -1.44 -2.83 -9.74
N PRO A 61 -1.74 -1.53 -9.69
CA PRO A 61 -2.08 -0.87 -8.43
C PRO A 61 -3.32 -1.50 -7.81
N PHE A 62 -3.40 -1.49 -6.48
CA PHE A 62 -4.68 -1.75 -5.82
C PHE A 62 -5.64 -0.62 -6.16
N THR A 63 -6.89 -0.97 -6.39
CA THR A 63 -7.95 0.01 -6.66
C THR A 63 -8.96 -0.01 -5.52
N ILE A 64 -9.30 1.17 -5.02
CA ILE A 64 -10.29 1.39 -3.96
C ILE A 64 -11.48 2.11 -4.60
N PRO A 65 -12.52 1.37 -5.04
CA PRO A 65 -13.68 1.93 -5.73
C PRO A 65 -14.73 2.51 -4.78
N SER A 66 -14.60 2.27 -3.48
CA SER A 66 -15.46 2.86 -2.45
C SER A 66 -14.65 3.09 -1.19
N ILE A 67 -14.95 4.19 -0.51
CA ILE A 67 -14.44 4.51 0.82
C ILE A 67 -15.54 5.23 1.59
N ASP A 68 -15.65 4.90 2.87
CA ASP A 68 -16.52 5.55 3.84
C ASP A 68 -15.72 5.73 5.13
N ALA A 69 -15.48 6.97 5.50
CA ALA A 69 -14.70 7.34 6.68
C ALA A 69 -15.50 8.32 7.52
N TYR A 70 -15.48 8.13 8.83
CA TYR A 70 -16.23 8.95 9.78
C TYR A 70 -15.38 9.32 10.98
N GLN A 71 -15.58 10.56 11.43
CA GLN A 71 -15.08 11.09 12.69
C GLN A 71 -16.27 11.62 13.50
N PRO A 72 -16.45 11.16 14.75
CA PRO A 72 -17.52 11.64 15.61
C PRO A 72 -17.27 13.08 16.08
N ASN A 73 -18.25 13.67 16.74
CA ASN A 73 -18.20 15.04 17.29
C ASN A 73 -17.95 15.10 18.81
N GLY A 74 -17.70 13.95 19.45
CA GLY A 74 -17.58 13.86 20.91
C GLY A 74 -18.90 14.10 21.66
N TYR A 75 -18.81 14.63 22.88
CA TYR A 75 -19.94 14.81 23.81
C TYR A 75 -20.47 16.27 23.76
N PRO A 76 -21.78 16.57 24.01
CA PRO A 76 -22.93 15.73 24.31
C PRO A 76 -23.73 15.33 23.05
N GLY A 77 -23.19 15.58 21.86
CA GLY A 77 -23.91 15.56 20.58
C GLY A 77 -24.05 14.21 19.89
N GLY A 78 -24.66 13.20 20.55
CA GLY A 78 -25.31 12.09 19.83
C GLY A 78 -24.51 10.80 19.61
N GLN A 79 -24.71 9.85 20.53
CA GLN A 79 -24.84 8.37 20.38
C GLN A 79 -23.90 7.52 19.49
N VAL A 80 -22.86 8.04 18.85
CA VAL A 80 -21.81 7.20 18.23
C VAL A 80 -20.44 7.85 18.39
N ASN A 81 -19.79 7.56 19.53
CA ASN A 81 -18.41 7.98 19.85
C ASN A 81 -17.38 7.04 19.20
N TYR A 82 -17.56 6.74 17.91
CA TYR A 82 -16.68 5.81 17.21
C TYR A 82 -16.24 6.44 15.90
N TYR A 83 -14.94 6.42 15.69
CA TYR A 83 -14.37 6.57 14.36
C TYR A 83 -14.65 5.30 13.56
N HIS A 84 -14.77 5.42 12.25
CA HIS A 84 -14.70 4.25 11.37
C HIS A 84 -14.01 4.55 10.05
N LEU A 85 -13.52 3.47 9.45
CA LEU A 85 -13.01 3.43 8.09
C LEU A 85 -13.47 2.12 7.44
N GLY A 86 -14.20 2.25 6.34
CA GLY A 86 -14.63 1.17 5.46
C GLY A 86 -14.20 1.43 4.03
N PHE A 87 -13.70 0.42 3.32
CA PHE A 87 -13.40 0.53 1.89
C PHE A 87 -13.37 -0.83 1.21
N SER A 88 -13.79 -0.87 -0.05
CA SER A 88 -13.53 -2.02 -0.91
C SER A 88 -12.14 -1.90 -1.53
N VAL A 89 -11.49 -3.03 -1.76
CA VAL A 89 -10.21 -3.10 -2.45
C VAL A 89 -10.23 -4.18 -3.52
N HIS A 90 -9.78 -3.85 -4.73
CA HIS A 90 -9.64 -4.78 -5.83
C HIS A 90 -8.18 -4.89 -6.31
N SER A 91 -7.80 -6.08 -6.76
CA SER A 91 -6.50 -6.38 -7.37
C SER A 91 -6.65 -7.43 -8.46
N SER A 92 -5.87 -7.34 -9.53
CA SER A 92 -5.75 -8.38 -10.56
C SER A 92 -4.38 -9.05 -10.55
N ASN A 93 -3.55 -8.80 -9.52
CA ASN A 93 -2.15 -9.24 -9.49
C ASN A 93 -1.99 -10.76 -9.36
N SER A 94 -2.99 -11.46 -8.83
CA SER A 94 -3.02 -12.92 -8.75
C SER A 94 -3.50 -13.60 -10.04
N GLY A 95 -3.60 -12.86 -11.15
CA GLY A 95 -4.07 -13.36 -12.45
C GLY A 95 -5.59 -13.45 -12.61
N THR A 96 -6.34 -13.27 -11.52
CA THR A 96 -7.80 -13.10 -11.52
C THR A 96 -8.16 -11.87 -10.70
N LEU A 97 -9.28 -11.22 -11.02
CA LEU A 97 -9.77 -10.10 -10.22
C LEU A 97 -10.21 -10.62 -8.85
N GLN A 98 -9.52 -10.16 -7.81
CA GLN A 98 -9.84 -10.41 -6.40
C GLN A 98 -10.41 -9.13 -5.80
N SER A 99 -11.32 -9.29 -4.84
CA SER A 99 -11.90 -8.19 -4.07
C SER A 99 -11.99 -8.52 -2.58
N GLY A 100 -11.97 -7.49 -1.74
CA GLY A 100 -12.27 -7.59 -0.32
C GLY A 100 -12.86 -6.30 0.21
N TYR A 101 -13.54 -6.37 1.36
CA TYR A 101 -14.08 -5.23 2.08
C TYR A 101 -13.37 -5.06 3.42
N CYS A 102 -12.59 -4.00 3.54
CA CYS A 102 -11.79 -3.68 4.71
C CYS A 102 -12.57 -2.71 5.60
N TYR A 103 -12.81 -3.08 6.85
CA TYR A 103 -13.60 -2.26 7.77
C TYR A 103 -13.07 -2.34 9.19
N LYS A 104 -13.03 -1.19 9.87
CA LYS A 104 -12.75 -1.10 11.30
C LYS A 104 -13.45 0.13 11.87
N PHE A 105 -13.94 0.00 13.10
CA PHE A 105 -14.33 1.11 13.94
C PHE A 105 -13.58 1.04 15.28
N TRP A 106 -13.37 2.17 15.92
CA TRP A 106 -12.67 2.28 17.20
C TRP A 106 -13.17 3.48 17.98
N GLY A 107 -12.94 3.45 19.30
CA GLY A 107 -13.46 4.47 20.22
C GLY A 107 -12.88 5.85 19.96
N ASP A 108 -13.68 6.86 20.30
CA ASP A 108 -13.23 8.24 20.34
C ASP A 108 -12.17 8.47 21.44
N ASN A 109 -11.43 9.59 21.35
CA ASN A 109 -10.42 9.98 22.35
C ASN A 109 -11.03 10.21 23.74
N GLY A 110 -12.35 10.40 23.77
CA GLY A 110 -13.13 10.62 24.99
C GLY A 110 -13.27 12.10 25.32
N TRP A 111 -14.23 12.37 26.20
CA TRP A 111 -14.63 13.72 26.64
C TRP A 111 -13.53 14.58 27.26
N THR A 112 -12.44 13.98 27.77
CA THR A 112 -11.31 14.72 28.38
C THR A 112 -10.22 15.10 27.38
N ASP A 113 -10.30 14.66 26.12
CA ASP A 113 -9.32 14.93 25.08
C ASP A 113 -9.98 15.30 23.73
N PRO A 114 -10.56 16.52 23.63
CA PRO A 114 -11.36 16.95 22.47
C PRO A 114 -10.48 17.42 21.29
N VAL A 115 -9.52 16.60 20.88
CA VAL A 115 -8.67 16.89 19.72
C VAL A 115 -9.30 16.38 18.41
N ALA A 116 -9.12 17.12 17.31
CA ALA A 116 -9.73 16.85 16.00
C ALA A 116 -9.13 15.67 15.20
N TYR A 117 -8.45 14.74 15.88
CA TYR A 117 -7.84 13.55 15.29
C TYR A 117 -7.77 12.43 16.32
N SER A 118 -7.83 11.18 15.87
CA SER A 118 -7.79 10.03 16.78
C SER A 118 -6.37 9.66 17.22
N HIS A 119 -6.17 9.43 18.52
CA HIS A 119 -4.98 8.79 19.10
C HIS A 119 -5.16 7.28 19.24
N GLY A 120 -6.40 6.81 19.32
CA GLY A 120 -6.78 5.41 19.52
C GLY A 120 -6.83 4.56 18.24
N VAL A 121 -6.24 5.03 17.14
CA VAL A 121 -6.25 4.31 15.86
C VAL A 121 -5.59 2.93 16.03
N PRO A 122 -6.19 1.84 15.52
CA PRO A 122 -5.57 0.51 15.54
C PRO A 122 -4.37 0.45 14.59
N THR A 123 -3.17 0.71 15.12
CA THR A 123 -1.94 0.91 14.32
C THR A 123 -0.93 -0.23 14.42
N THR A 124 -1.14 -1.18 15.31
CA THR A 124 -0.15 -2.22 15.63
C THR A 124 -0.32 -3.50 14.81
N GLU A 125 -1.53 -3.80 14.35
CA GLU A 125 -1.88 -5.08 13.71
C GLU A 125 -2.33 -4.93 12.26
N TRP A 126 -2.13 -6.00 11.48
CA TRP A 126 -2.79 -6.17 10.20
C TRP A 126 -4.21 -6.70 10.44
N ILE A 127 -5.20 -6.00 9.91
CA ILE A 127 -6.61 -6.34 10.04
C ILE A 127 -7.03 -7.07 8.77
N VAL A 128 -7.52 -8.30 8.91
CA VAL A 128 -8.00 -9.09 7.76
C VAL A 128 -9.32 -8.50 7.26
N CYS A 129 -9.42 -8.28 5.96
CA CYS A 129 -10.63 -7.78 5.33
C CYS A 129 -11.68 -8.89 5.17
N ASN A 130 -12.94 -8.51 5.03
CA ASN A 130 -14.05 -9.42 4.76
C ASN A 130 -14.10 -9.76 3.27
N SER A 131 -14.70 -10.90 2.92
CA SER A 131 -14.87 -11.31 1.53
C SER A 131 -15.74 -10.33 0.72
N TRP A 132 -16.76 -9.74 1.34
CA TRP A 132 -17.60 -8.67 0.79
C TRP A 132 -18.19 -7.80 1.91
N GLU A 133 -18.85 -6.70 1.54
CA GLU A 133 -19.51 -5.80 2.49
C GLU A 133 -20.58 -6.55 3.30
N SER A 134 -20.60 -6.35 4.62
CA SER A 134 -21.47 -7.06 5.58
C SER A 134 -21.19 -8.56 5.83
N ALA A 135 -20.21 -9.20 5.17
CA ALA A 135 -19.92 -10.62 5.40
C ALA A 135 -19.41 -10.92 6.83
N MET A 136 -18.68 -9.97 7.43
CA MET A 136 -18.06 -10.08 8.77
C MET A 136 -17.32 -11.42 9.00
N ASP A 137 -16.65 -11.94 7.96
CA ASP A 137 -16.05 -13.27 7.96
C ASP A 137 -14.53 -13.28 8.18
N GLY A 138 -13.84 -12.17 7.90
CA GLY A 138 -12.39 -12.06 8.00
C GLY A 138 -11.64 -13.10 7.13
N ARG A 139 -12.18 -13.44 5.95
CA ARG A 139 -11.64 -14.50 5.07
C ARG A 139 -11.01 -13.99 3.78
N SER A 140 -10.94 -12.68 3.59
CA SER A 140 -10.32 -12.13 2.38
C SER A 140 -8.82 -12.40 2.32
N LYS A 141 -8.27 -12.43 1.11
CA LYS A 141 -6.82 -12.37 0.88
C LYS A 141 -6.22 -10.99 1.17
N PHE A 142 -7.09 -9.98 1.34
CA PHE A 142 -6.69 -8.63 1.67
C PHE A 142 -6.60 -8.43 3.17
N GLN A 143 -5.59 -7.67 3.57
CA GLN A 143 -5.43 -7.16 4.92
C GLN A 143 -5.11 -5.67 4.82
N PHE A 144 -5.40 -4.92 5.88
CA PHE A 144 -5.05 -3.50 5.91
C PHE A 144 -4.50 -3.09 7.27
N LYS A 145 -3.76 -1.99 7.26
CA LYS A 145 -3.16 -1.38 8.44
C LYS A 145 -3.37 0.12 8.39
N MET A 146 -3.71 0.70 9.54
CA MET A 146 -3.89 2.13 9.72
C MET A 146 -2.67 2.75 10.40
N PHE A 147 -2.48 4.06 10.26
CA PHE A 147 -1.36 4.79 10.84
C PHE A 147 -1.84 5.86 11.82
N PRO A 148 -1.00 6.26 12.81
CA PRO A 148 -1.36 7.32 13.75
C PRO A 148 -1.75 8.64 13.05
N TYR A 149 -2.54 9.44 13.77
CA TYR A 149 -3.17 10.68 13.33
C TYR A 149 -4.23 10.50 12.24
N PHE A 150 -5.27 9.70 12.54
CA PHE A 150 -6.47 9.68 11.71
C PHE A 150 -7.28 10.95 11.99
N SER A 151 -7.39 11.82 10.99
CA SER A 151 -8.29 12.97 11.01
C SER A 151 -9.22 12.88 9.81
N ILE A 152 -10.47 13.32 9.97
CA ILE A 152 -11.43 13.32 8.87
C ILE A 152 -10.90 14.15 7.69
N GLY A 153 -10.79 13.51 6.53
CA GLY A 153 -10.20 14.12 5.33
C GLY A 153 -8.67 14.10 5.26
N SER A 154 -7.99 13.42 6.18
CA SER A 154 -6.53 13.23 6.18
C SER A 154 -6.11 12.00 7.00
N PHE A 155 -5.85 10.88 6.34
CA PHE A 155 -5.44 9.63 6.98
C PHE A 155 -4.60 8.77 6.04
N SER A 156 -3.90 7.77 6.59
CA SER A 156 -3.05 6.87 5.79
C SER A 156 -3.45 5.42 6.01
N VAL A 157 -3.37 4.64 4.93
CA VAL A 157 -3.64 3.20 4.93
C VAL A 157 -2.52 2.46 4.20
N GLU A 158 -2.19 1.28 4.70
CA GLU A 158 -1.45 0.27 3.95
C GLU A 158 -2.38 -0.91 3.69
N VAL A 159 -2.33 -1.43 2.48
CA VAL A 159 -3.07 -2.61 2.03
C VAL A 159 -2.06 -3.69 1.73
N LYS A 160 -2.38 -4.92 2.11
CA LYS A 160 -1.65 -6.14 1.76
C LYS A 160 -2.58 -7.09 1.03
N GLU A 161 -2.10 -7.73 -0.03
CA GLU A 161 -2.74 -8.88 -0.68
C GLU A 161 -1.83 -10.09 -0.56
N ASP A 162 -2.34 -11.20 -0.04
CA ASP A 162 -1.64 -12.48 -0.03
C ASP A 162 -1.86 -13.21 -1.37
N ILE A 163 -0.80 -13.33 -2.18
CA ILE A 163 -0.88 -13.87 -3.56
C ILE A 163 -0.50 -15.36 -3.65
N GLY A 164 -0.22 -16.01 -2.52
CA GLY A 164 0.22 -17.42 -2.46
C GLY A 164 1.73 -17.56 -2.34
N ASP A 165 2.22 -18.79 -2.16
CA ASP A 165 3.66 -19.15 -2.08
C ASP A 165 4.48 -18.36 -1.05
N GLY A 166 3.84 -17.89 0.03
CA GLY A 166 4.48 -17.03 1.03
C GLY A 166 4.82 -15.62 0.54
N LYS A 167 4.23 -15.19 -0.59
CA LYS A 167 4.41 -13.86 -1.15
C LYS A 167 3.20 -12.98 -0.89
N SER A 168 3.47 -11.71 -0.59
CA SER A 168 2.44 -10.70 -0.44
C SER A 168 2.80 -9.43 -1.20
N LEU A 169 1.78 -8.75 -1.70
CA LEU A 169 1.89 -7.43 -2.30
C LEU A 169 1.45 -6.39 -1.29
N TYR A 170 2.08 -5.22 -1.33
CA TYR A 170 1.85 -4.13 -0.40
C TYR A 170 1.67 -2.83 -1.16
N GLY A 171 0.75 -2.00 -0.67
CA GLY A 171 0.57 -0.65 -1.18
C GLY A 171 0.23 0.28 -0.04
N TRP A 172 0.80 1.48 -0.05
CA TRP A 172 0.53 2.51 0.95
C TRP A 172 0.00 3.77 0.28
N ALA A 173 -0.99 4.42 0.89
CA ALA A 173 -1.48 5.70 0.46
C ALA A 173 -1.79 6.61 1.64
N HIS A 174 -1.39 7.87 1.51
CA HIS A 174 -1.95 8.97 2.27
C HIS A 174 -3.15 9.53 1.50
N ILE A 175 -4.31 9.52 2.13
CA ILE A 175 -5.60 9.89 1.56
C ILE A 175 -6.00 11.23 2.18
N THR A 176 -6.31 12.20 1.32
CA THR A 176 -6.73 13.53 1.75
C THR A 176 -7.83 14.10 0.85
N ASN A 177 -8.72 14.92 1.42
CA ASN A 177 -9.74 15.66 0.66
C ASN A 177 -9.20 16.80 -0.21
N ARG A 178 -7.88 17.06 -0.17
CA ARG A 178 -7.22 18.10 -0.98
C ARG A 178 -6.94 17.69 -2.43
N THR A 179 -7.03 16.40 -2.75
CA THR A 179 -6.70 15.87 -4.09
C THR A 179 -7.92 15.79 -5.03
N GLY A 180 -9.12 16.10 -4.54
CA GLY A 180 -10.37 15.97 -5.31
C GLY A 180 -10.90 14.54 -5.45
N VAL A 181 -10.16 13.53 -4.99
CA VAL A 181 -10.59 12.11 -5.01
C VAL A 181 -11.55 11.80 -3.86
N LEU A 182 -11.38 12.49 -2.73
CA LEU A 182 -12.19 12.33 -1.52
C LEU A 182 -13.01 13.60 -1.29
N ALA A 183 -14.33 13.46 -1.17
CA ALA A 183 -15.24 14.52 -0.75
C ALA A 183 -15.61 14.32 0.72
N CYS A 184 -15.55 15.39 1.50
CA CYS A 184 -15.85 15.34 2.93
C CYS A 184 -16.83 16.43 3.32
N GLU A 185 -17.82 16.05 4.13
CA GLU A 185 -18.70 16.96 4.85
C GLU A 185 -18.16 17.07 6.27
N ILE A 186 -17.49 18.19 6.56
CA ILE A 186 -16.84 18.43 7.86
C ILE A 186 -17.56 19.59 8.53
N ASP A 187 -18.11 19.36 9.73
CA ASP A 187 -18.50 20.43 10.64
C ASP A 187 -17.24 20.82 11.44
N PRO A 188 -16.70 22.03 11.23
CA PRO A 188 -15.49 22.48 11.91
C PRO A 188 -15.77 22.99 13.34
N LYS A 189 -17.02 22.94 13.82
CA LYS A 189 -17.34 23.46 15.15
C LYS A 189 -16.60 22.68 16.23
N GLU A 190 -15.74 23.41 16.92
CA GLU A 190 -15.14 22.99 18.18
C GLU A 190 -15.74 23.87 19.27
N THR A 191 -16.44 23.27 20.24
CA THR A 191 -16.84 24.00 21.45
C THR A 191 -15.82 23.73 22.53
N HIS A 192 -15.37 24.81 23.18
CA HIS A 192 -14.45 24.72 24.29
C HIS A 192 -15.08 23.81 25.35
N LEU A 193 -14.46 22.64 25.55
CA LEU A 193 -14.67 21.63 26.59
C LEU A 193 -15.23 20.28 26.14
N MET A 194 -15.99 20.11 25.03
CA MET A 194 -16.64 18.79 24.79
C MET A 194 -16.82 18.34 23.33
N THR A 195 -16.78 19.24 22.34
CA THR A 195 -16.93 18.86 20.91
C THR A 195 -15.70 19.19 20.09
N HIS A 196 -15.33 18.27 19.21
CA HIS A 196 -14.29 18.47 18.20
C HIS A 196 -14.88 18.36 16.79
N ALA A 197 -14.11 18.78 15.78
CA ALA A 197 -14.52 18.66 14.40
C ALA A 197 -15.01 17.24 14.08
N ASN A 198 -16.08 17.14 13.31
CA ASN A 198 -16.69 15.87 12.93
C ASN A 198 -17.01 15.86 11.45
N GLY A 199 -17.19 14.67 10.89
CA GLY A 199 -17.57 14.60 9.50
C GLY A 199 -17.57 13.21 8.92
N ASN A 200 -18.02 13.15 7.68
CA ASN A 200 -18.03 11.97 6.85
C ASN A 200 -17.24 12.26 5.58
N CYS A 201 -16.48 11.29 5.10
CA CYS A 201 -15.78 11.35 3.83
C CYS A 201 -16.11 10.13 2.99
N ARG A 202 -16.32 10.36 1.70
CA ARG A 202 -16.52 9.34 0.67
C ARG A 202 -15.72 9.70 -0.58
N LEU A 203 -15.63 8.79 -1.54
CA LEU A 203 -15.13 9.18 -2.87
C LEU A 203 -16.00 10.31 -3.42
N ALA A 204 -15.36 11.32 -4.02
CA ALA A 204 -16.08 12.42 -4.64
C ALA A 204 -16.93 11.92 -5.81
N GLU A 205 -18.08 12.55 -6.03
CA GLU A 205 -18.95 12.19 -7.16
C GLU A 205 -18.19 12.34 -8.49
N GLY A 206 -18.26 11.31 -9.33
CA GLY A 206 -17.52 11.27 -10.60
C GLY A 206 -16.01 11.01 -10.47
N ALA A 207 -15.47 10.91 -9.25
CA ALA A 207 -14.10 10.47 -9.07
C ALA A 207 -13.96 8.99 -9.44
N GLY A 208 -12.86 8.65 -10.13
CA GLY A 208 -12.46 7.26 -10.33
C GLY A 208 -12.00 6.59 -9.03
N PRO A 209 -11.74 5.27 -9.05
CA PRO A 209 -11.23 4.56 -7.89
C PRO A 209 -9.88 5.14 -7.46
N LEU A 210 -9.65 5.22 -6.15
CA LEU A 210 -8.35 5.58 -5.60
C LEU A 210 -7.35 4.47 -5.94
N LYS A 211 -6.18 4.84 -6.44
CA LYS A 211 -5.12 3.90 -6.83
C LYS A 211 -4.00 3.92 -5.81
N ILE A 212 -3.63 2.75 -5.31
CA ILE A 212 -2.48 2.55 -4.43
C ILE A 212 -1.43 1.75 -5.19
N ASN A 213 -0.26 2.35 -5.41
CA ASN A 213 0.83 1.66 -6.08
C ASN A 213 1.29 0.46 -5.27
N THR A 214 1.49 -0.66 -5.97
CA THR A 214 1.85 -1.95 -5.37
C THR A 214 3.33 -2.22 -5.48
N THR A 215 3.89 -2.81 -4.44
CA THR A 215 5.26 -3.33 -4.36
C THR A 215 5.24 -4.74 -3.82
N VAL A 216 6.24 -5.55 -4.18
CA VAL A 216 6.42 -6.88 -3.58
C VAL A 216 7.27 -6.74 -2.32
N LYS A 217 6.86 -7.37 -1.22
CA LYS A 217 7.79 -7.72 -0.14
C LYS A 217 7.68 -9.23 0.08
N GLU A 218 8.80 -9.92 -0.02
CA GLU A 218 8.88 -11.31 0.41
C GLU A 218 8.89 -11.34 1.94
N SER A 219 8.17 -12.28 2.55
CA SER A 219 8.25 -12.47 3.99
C SER A 219 9.69 -12.78 4.37
N GLU A 220 10.27 -12.01 5.30
CA GLU A 220 11.59 -12.32 5.87
C GLU A 220 11.54 -13.74 6.44
N LYS A 221 12.27 -14.67 5.80
CA LYS A 221 12.49 -15.99 6.36
C LYS A 221 13.45 -15.82 7.53
N TRP A 222 12.91 -15.85 8.75
CA TRP A 222 13.71 -16.05 9.95
C TRP A 222 14.22 -17.49 9.91
N PHE A 223 15.51 -17.65 9.61
CA PHE A 223 16.23 -18.93 9.67
C PHE A 223 16.58 -19.29 11.12
#